data_AF-A0A6P8LQN3-F1
#
_entry.id   AF-A0A6P8LQN3-F1
#
_cell.length_a   1.000
_cell.length_b   1.000
_cell.length_c   1.000
_cell.angle_alpha   90.00
_cell.angle_beta   90.00
_cell.angle_gamma   90.00
#
_symmetry.space_group_name_H-M   'P 1'
#
loop_
_entity.id
_entity.type
_entity.pdbx_description
1 polymer ?
#
loop_
_entity_poly.entity_id
_entity_poly.type
_entity_poly.pdbx_seq_one_letter_code
_entity_poly.pdbx_strand_id
1 'polypeptide(L)'
;MAYNIESVTYMFQYIIHDLGYISIVIIGQYQSKNATTLIERIDKVDKIFKELGIEIEYRSLFRHMMIVGSFWLLNAVIIFALFIKMLIQRSALYTTAFLIFIYCYITNAQSIILYDYNTAVYWLGSRFKNINQLMETFILKNSQVETEDSDTEIIFEPSHNFRNRFELDDWLSERTVKVLQVNSTNNTRKLKQRSLSDDKIRLLQRIRFAHLQVCNISKMVNQIFNTQILIYTTVILLNCSISVYFLYMQFSRPSNSIISIELIMMYVLNNVLAALKIPLMSYDCENTMRQANKTIGLLHACPVDGRNAELTDEILQFSWQISYTQLERTKSVHYILNYGSVRYCLNFVISYLVIMIQWSQHLIKKDSIIITNKTTTFQTLQENTSIVI
;
A
#
# COMPACT_ATOMS: atom_id res chain seq x y z
N MET A 1 -32.04 -34.70 -0.46
CA MET A 1 -31.00 -34.52 -1.49
C MET A 1 -30.44 -33.09 -1.38
N ALA A 2 -29.69 -32.80 -0.31
CA ALA A 2 -29.11 -31.49 -0.01
C ALA A 2 -27.74 -31.30 -0.70
N TYR A 3 -27.65 -31.78 -1.94
CA TYR A 3 -26.43 -31.81 -2.74
C TYR A 3 -26.62 -30.80 -3.88
N ASN A 4 -26.18 -29.54 -3.70
CA ASN A 4 -25.75 -28.69 -4.83
C ASN A 4 -25.20 -27.32 -4.40
N ILE A 5 -25.77 -26.66 -3.39
CA ILE A 5 -25.45 -25.24 -3.12
C ILE A 5 -23.99 -25.05 -2.67
N GLU A 6 -23.50 -25.92 -1.77
CA GLU A 6 -22.13 -25.84 -1.24
C GLU A 6 -21.09 -26.14 -2.34
N SER A 7 -21.30 -27.22 -3.10
CA SER A 7 -20.43 -27.59 -4.23
C SER A 7 -20.38 -26.48 -5.30
N VAL A 8 -21.52 -25.88 -5.64
CA VAL A 8 -21.60 -24.75 -6.58
C VAL A 8 -20.86 -23.52 -6.05
N THR A 9 -20.98 -23.22 -4.76
CA THR A 9 -20.28 -22.08 -4.13
C THR A 9 -18.76 -22.27 -4.16
N TYR A 10 -18.28 -23.49 -3.91
CA TYR A 10 -16.86 -23.83 -4.03
C TYR A 10 -16.36 -23.68 -5.47
N MET A 11 -17.06 -24.26 -6.44
CA MET A 11 -16.67 -24.15 -7.84
C MET A 11 -16.61 -22.69 -8.31
N PHE A 12 -17.60 -21.89 -7.91
CA PHE A 12 -17.62 -20.45 -8.20
C PHE A 12 -16.41 -19.73 -7.58
N GLN A 13 -16.04 -20.08 -6.34
CA GLN A 13 -14.89 -19.50 -5.67
C GLN A 13 -13.57 -19.82 -6.39
N TYR A 14 -13.36 -21.08 -6.76
CA TYR A 14 -12.18 -21.49 -7.53
C TYR A 14 -12.10 -20.76 -8.87
N ILE A 15 -13.21 -20.69 -9.61
CA ILE A 15 -13.26 -20.00 -10.90
C ILE A 15 -12.91 -18.51 -10.75
N ILE A 16 -13.47 -17.80 -9.76
CA ILE A 16 -13.14 -16.39 -9.52
C ILE A 16 -11.66 -16.23 -9.19
N HIS A 17 -11.11 -17.11 -8.35
CA HIS A 17 -9.72 -17.02 -7.95
C HIS A 17 -8.76 -17.23 -9.13
N ASP A 18 -9.04 -18.23 -9.95
CA ASP A 18 -8.26 -18.57 -11.14
C ASP A 18 -8.36 -17.45 -12.20
N LEU A 19 -9.57 -16.95 -12.48
CA LEU A 19 -9.78 -15.82 -13.39
C LEU A 19 -9.08 -14.56 -12.89
N GLY A 20 -9.12 -14.31 -11.58
CA GLY A 20 -8.40 -13.23 -10.93
C GLY A 20 -6.89 -13.34 -11.15
N TYR A 21 -6.32 -14.53 -10.95
CA TYR A 21 -4.91 -14.80 -11.21
C TYR A 21 -4.52 -14.57 -12.67
N ILE A 22 -5.26 -15.18 -13.60
CA ILE A 22 -5.02 -15.04 -15.04
C ILE A 22 -5.06 -13.57 -15.45
N SER A 23 -6.06 -12.82 -14.97
CA SER A 23 -6.19 -11.38 -15.23
C SER A 23 -4.97 -10.60 -14.71
N ILE A 24 -4.52 -10.88 -13.48
CA ILE A 24 -3.36 -10.26 -12.87
C ILE A 24 -2.08 -10.54 -13.69
N VAL A 25 -1.89 -11.77 -14.15
CA VAL A 25 -0.73 -12.17 -14.97
C VAL A 25 -0.75 -11.49 -16.34
N ILE A 26 -1.89 -11.48 -17.03
CA ILE A 26 -2.04 -10.82 -18.33
C ILE A 26 -1.75 -9.32 -18.22
N ILE A 27 -2.31 -8.65 -17.21
CA ILE A 27 -2.06 -7.22 -16.97
C ILE A 27 -0.58 -6.99 -16.63
N GLY A 28 0.03 -7.87 -15.84
CA GLY A 28 1.45 -7.77 -15.49
C GLY A 28 2.37 -7.88 -16.71
N GLN A 29 2.07 -8.81 -17.61
CA GLN A 29 2.79 -8.93 -18.88
C GLN A 29 2.61 -7.69 -19.75
N TYR A 30 1.38 -7.18 -19.86
CA TYR A 30 1.09 -5.95 -20.60
C TYR A 30 1.85 -4.73 -20.05
N GLN A 31 1.97 -4.61 -18.71
CA GLN A 31 2.65 -3.50 -18.04
C GLN A 31 4.16 -3.70 -17.87
N SER A 32 4.72 -4.84 -18.28
CA SER A 32 6.14 -5.18 -18.07
C SER A 32 7.11 -4.12 -18.62
N LYS A 33 6.84 -3.58 -19.81
CA LYS A 33 7.64 -2.49 -20.41
C LYS A 33 7.62 -1.23 -19.55
N ASN A 34 6.45 -0.87 -19.02
CA ASN A 34 6.30 0.28 -18.15
C ASN A 34 7.01 0.07 -16.81
N ALA A 35 7.05 -1.17 -16.29
CA ALA A 35 7.82 -1.51 -15.10
C ALA A 35 9.34 -1.36 -15.32
N THR A 36 9.87 -1.71 -16.49
CA THR A 36 11.29 -1.44 -16.81
C THR A 36 11.57 0.05 -16.85
N THR A 37 10.71 0.83 -17.52
CA THR A 37 10.82 2.30 -17.54
C THR A 37 10.70 2.90 -16.13
N LEU A 38 9.97 2.26 -15.22
CA LEU A 38 9.84 2.70 -13.83
C LEU A 38 11.17 2.63 -13.10
N ILE A 39 11.87 1.51 -13.23
CA ILE A 39 13.18 1.28 -12.62
C ILE A 39 14.19 2.31 -13.14
N GLU A 40 14.24 2.53 -14.46
CA GLU A 40 15.13 3.54 -15.06
C GLU A 40 14.85 4.96 -14.55
N ARG A 41 13.58 5.31 -14.32
CA ARG A 41 13.20 6.62 -13.76
C ARG A 41 13.58 6.73 -12.28
N ILE A 42 13.41 5.65 -11.51
CA ILE A 42 13.86 5.58 -10.13
C ILE A 42 15.37 5.85 -10.03
N ASP A 43 16.18 5.20 -10.88
CA ASP A 43 17.64 5.41 -10.90
C ASP A 43 18.02 6.85 -11.23
N LYS A 44 17.32 7.48 -12.18
CA LYS A 44 17.52 8.89 -12.53
C LYS A 44 17.18 9.82 -11.35
N VAL A 45 16.10 9.54 -10.63
CA VAL A 45 15.73 10.32 -9.44
C VAL A 45 16.71 10.14 -8.31
N ASP A 46 17.20 8.92 -8.09
CA ASP A 46 18.25 8.65 -7.11
C ASP A 46 19.54 9.40 -7.44
N LYS A 47 19.89 9.53 -8.73
CA LYS A 47 21.01 10.38 -9.14
C LYS A 47 20.79 11.86 -8.79
N ILE A 48 19.59 12.41 -9.02
CA ILE A 48 19.23 13.79 -8.64
C ILE A 48 19.38 14.00 -7.14
N PHE A 49 18.94 13.04 -6.31
CA PHE A 49 19.09 13.14 -4.85
C PHE A 49 20.55 13.09 -4.40
N LYS A 50 21.40 12.30 -5.07
CA LYS A 50 22.85 12.30 -4.81
C LYS A 50 23.49 13.63 -5.19
N GLU A 51 23.10 14.23 -6.32
CA GLU A 51 23.54 15.57 -6.75
C GLU A 51 23.07 16.68 -5.81
N LEU A 52 22.00 16.45 -5.05
CA LEU A 52 21.51 17.30 -3.97
C LEU A 52 22.25 17.10 -2.64
N GLY A 53 23.26 16.24 -2.59
CA GLY A 53 24.04 15.95 -1.39
C GLY A 53 23.33 15.04 -0.38
N ILE A 54 22.23 14.38 -0.77
CA ILE A 54 21.60 13.38 0.10
C ILE A 54 22.29 12.04 -0.11
N GLU A 55 22.90 11.53 0.95
CA GLU A 55 23.31 10.14 0.98
C GLU A 55 22.07 9.23 1.01
N ILE A 56 21.94 8.40 -0.03
CA ILE A 56 20.81 7.49 -0.15
C ILE A 56 21.07 6.26 0.70
N GLU A 57 20.39 6.17 1.85
CA GLU A 57 20.44 4.99 2.71
C GLU A 57 19.64 3.81 2.13
N TYR A 58 20.23 3.07 1.19
CA TYR A 58 19.63 1.82 0.70
C TYR A 58 19.51 0.75 1.78
N ARG A 59 20.29 0.84 2.87
CA ARG A 59 20.27 -0.13 3.97
C ARG A 59 18.91 -0.20 4.68
N SER A 60 18.27 0.94 4.92
CA SER A 60 16.96 0.98 5.58
C SER A 60 15.87 0.39 4.69
N LEU A 61 15.92 0.72 3.39
CA LEU A 61 15.03 0.20 2.36
C LEU A 61 15.19 -1.32 2.19
N PHE A 62 16.42 -1.79 2.06
CA PHE A 62 16.74 -3.21 1.98
C PHE A 62 16.27 -3.97 3.21
N ARG A 63 16.50 -3.43 4.42
CA ARG A 63 16.04 -4.06 5.67
C ARG A 63 14.52 -4.21 5.72
N HIS A 64 13.78 -3.18 5.33
CA HIS A 64 12.31 -3.25 5.26
C HIS A 64 11.87 -4.33 4.26
N MET A 65 12.43 -4.31 3.05
CA MET A 65 12.15 -5.31 2.02
C MET A 65 12.47 -6.73 2.47
N MET A 66 13.58 -6.93 3.19
CA MET A 66 13.95 -8.24 3.74
C MET A 66 12.98 -8.71 4.83
N ILE A 67 12.52 -7.84 5.73
CA ILE A 67 11.54 -8.19 6.77
C ILE A 67 10.21 -8.59 6.13
N VAL A 68 9.74 -7.75 5.21
CA VAL A 68 8.53 -7.98 4.39
C VAL A 68 8.70 -9.31 3.63
N GLY A 69 9.70 -9.45 2.77
CA GLY A 69 9.94 -10.67 2.00
C GLY A 69 10.05 -11.93 2.87
N SER A 70 10.74 -11.85 4.02
CA SER A 70 10.84 -12.96 4.97
C SER A 70 9.49 -13.35 5.58
N PHE A 71 8.63 -12.38 5.91
CA PHE A 71 7.28 -12.66 6.40
C PHE A 71 6.42 -13.38 5.34
N TRP A 72 6.47 -12.93 4.08
CA TRP A 72 5.76 -13.58 2.98
C TRP A 72 6.30 -14.98 2.69
N LEU A 73 7.62 -15.17 2.72
CA LEU A 73 8.26 -16.47 2.52
C LEU A 73 7.91 -17.45 3.65
N LEU A 74 8.00 -17.00 4.91
CA LEU A 74 7.66 -17.81 6.07
C LEU A 74 6.21 -18.30 5.98
N ASN A 75 5.29 -17.43 5.60
CA ASN A 75 3.89 -17.77 5.34
C ASN A 75 3.75 -18.86 4.27
N ALA A 76 4.42 -18.71 3.12
CA ALA A 76 4.42 -19.72 2.06
C ALA A 76 4.98 -21.08 2.55
N VAL A 77 6.07 -21.06 3.33
CA VAL A 77 6.69 -22.27 3.91
C VAL A 77 5.75 -22.95 4.90
N ILE A 78 5.08 -22.21 5.79
CA ILE A 78 4.11 -22.76 6.75
C ILE A 78 2.95 -23.43 6.01
N ILE A 79 2.37 -22.76 5.01
CA ILE A 79 1.27 -23.33 4.22
C ILE A 79 1.72 -24.59 3.47
N PHE A 80 2.93 -24.57 2.88
CA PHE A 80 3.47 -25.73 2.18
C PHE A 80 3.76 -26.90 3.13
N ALA A 81 4.30 -26.65 4.32
CA ALA A 81 4.56 -27.68 5.32
C ALA A 81 3.26 -28.33 5.82
N LEU A 82 2.22 -27.53 6.07
CA LEU A 82 0.89 -28.04 6.42
C LEU A 82 0.30 -28.89 5.29
N PHE A 83 0.49 -28.48 4.05
CA PHE A 83 0.06 -29.23 2.87
C PHE A 83 0.77 -30.58 2.74
N ILE A 84 2.10 -30.63 2.90
CA ILE A 84 2.88 -31.88 2.86
C ILE A 84 2.46 -32.83 3.98
N LYS A 85 2.29 -32.31 5.21
CA LYS A 85 1.79 -33.11 6.34
C LYS A 85 0.45 -33.78 6.01
N MET A 86 -0.46 -33.01 5.41
CA MET A 86 -1.77 -33.50 4.99
C MET A 86 -1.67 -34.58 3.90
N LEU A 87 -0.79 -34.41 2.91
CA LEU A 87 -0.55 -35.42 1.87
C LEU A 87 -0.06 -36.76 2.44
N ILE A 88 0.87 -36.72 3.39
CA ILE A 88 1.43 -37.92 4.02
C ILE A 88 0.36 -38.67 4.82
N GLN A 89 -0.48 -37.94 5.55
CA GLN A 89 -1.46 -38.53 6.45
C GLN A 89 -2.70 -39.10 5.72
N ARG A 90 -3.00 -38.63 4.50
CA ARG A 90 -4.22 -39.03 3.76
C ARG A 90 -3.92 -39.34 2.29
N SER A 91 -3.54 -40.59 2.03
CA SER A 91 -3.26 -41.10 0.67
C SER A 91 -4.50 -41.22 -0.24
N ALA A 92 -5.73 -41.11 0.27
CA ALA A 92 -6.94 -41.45 -0.48
C ALA A 92 -7.60 -40.29 -1.28
N LEU A 93 -7.03 -39.07 -1.28
CA LEU A 93 -7.67 -37.88 -1.88
C LEU A 93 -6.71 -37.05 -2.76
N TYR A 94 -6.01 -37.69 -3.70
CA TYR A 94 -5.04 -37.03 -4.58
C TYR A 94 -5.63 -35.85 -5.39
N THR A 95 -6.86 -35.98 -5.91
CA THR A 95 -7.50 -34.92 -6.71
C THR A 95 -7.82 -33.68 -5.88
N THR A 96 -8.39 -33.85 -4.69
CA THR A 96 -8.67 -32.74 -3.76
C THR A 96 -7.39 -32.09 -3.27
N ALA A 97 -6.37 -32.89 -2.96
CA ALA A 97 -5.07 -32.35 -2.55
C ALA A 97 -4.40 -31.55 -3.69
N PHE A 98 -4.50 -32.01 -4.93
CA PHE A 98 -3.96 -31.29 -6.09
C PHE A 98 -4.66 -29.93 -6.32
N LEU A 99 -5.99 -29.86 -6.19
CA LEU A 99 -6.73 -28.59 -6.31
C LEU A 99 -6.34 -27.58 -5.21
N ILE A 100 -6.12 -28.07 -3.99
CA ILE A 100 -5.65 -27.25 -2.88
C ILE A 100 -4.23 -26.76 -3.12
N PHE A 101 -3.36 -27.62 -3.63
CA PHE A 101 -1.99 -27.25 -3.99
C PHE A 101 -1.99 -26.09 -5.00
N ILE A 102 -2.79 -26.22 -6.06
CA ILE A 102 -2.95 -25.16 -7.07
C ILE A 102 -3.44 -23.87 -6.42
N TYR A 103 -4.47 -23.93 -5.57
CA TYR A 103 -5.02 -22.76 -4.89
C TYR A 103 -3.98 -22.07 -3.99
N CYS A 104 -3.26 -22.82 -3.17
CA CYS A 104 -2.20 -22.29 -2.31
C CYS A 104 -1.06 -21.69 -3.13
N TYR A 105 -0.66 -22.34 -4.23
CA TYR A 105 0.34 -21.83 -5.16
C TYR A 105 -0.12 -20.50 -5.77
N ILE A 106 -1.33 -20.44 -6.32
CA ILE A 106 -1.90 -19.23 -6.94
C ILE A 106 -1.95 -18.08 -5.94
N THR A 107 -2.45 -18.31 -4.71
CA THR A 107 -2.53 -17.28 -3.67
C THR A 107 -1.14 -16.70 -3.35
N ASN A 108 -0.12 -17.56 -3.27
CA ASN A 108 1.25 -17.13 -3.00
C ASN A 108 1.88 -16.43 -4.21
N ALA A 109 1.69 -16.93 -5.42
CA ALA A 109 2.17 -16.32 -6.66
C ALA A 109 1.56 -14.91 -6.87
N GLN A 110 0.26 -14.76 -6.64
CA GLN A 110 -0.42 -13.44 -6.68
C GLN A 110 0.20 -12.43 -5.71
N SER A 111 0.73 -12.90 -4.57
CA SER A 111 1.30 -12.03 -3.54
C SER A 111 2.63 -11.38 -3.95
N ILE A 112 3.28 -11.86 -5.02
CA ILE A 112 4.51 -11.26 -5.55
C ILE A 112 4.24 -9.83 -6.05
N ILE A 113 3.10 -9.61 -6.71
CA ILE A 113 2.75 -8.29 -7.25
C ILE A 113 2.47 -7.29 -6.12
N LEU A 114 1.88 -7.78 -5.02
CA LEU A 114 1.71 -6.99 -3.81
C LEU A 114 3.07 -6.59 -3.22
N TYR A 115 4.04 -7.50 -3.23
CA TYR A 115 5.40 -7.23 -2.76
C TYR A 115 6.13 -6.20 -3.63
N ASP A 116 6.02 -6.30 -4.96
CA ASP A 116 6.62 -5.34 -5.90
C ASP A 116 6.01 -3.93 -5.75
N TYR A 117 4.68 -3.85 -5.61
CA TYR A 117 4.04 -2.59 -5.33
C TYR A 117 4.47 -2.01 -3.97
N ASN A 118 4.51 -2.85 -2.92
CA ASN A 118 4.92 -2.40 -1.59
C ASN A 118 6.34 -1.84 -1.59
N THR A 119 7.23 -2.49 -2.33
CA THR A 119 8.61 -2.06 -2.59
C THR A 119 8.65 -0.67 -3.20
N ALA A 120 7.87 -0.43 -4.26
CA ALA A 120 7.80 0.87 -4.93
C ALA A 120 7.21 1.96 -4.03
N VAL A 121 6.16 1.65 -3.26
CA VAL A 121 5.52 2.59 -2.33
C VAL A 121 6.43 2.97 -1.17
N TYR A 122 7.14 2.00 -0.59
CA TYR A 122 8.09 2.26 0.49
C TYR A 122 9.25 3.13 0.00
N TRP A 123 9.77 2.86 -1.21
CA TRP A 123 10.76 3.71 -1.85
C TRP A 123 10.24 5.16 -2.02
N LEU A 124 9.02 5.34 -2.52
CA LEU A 124 8.38 6.66 -2.65
C LEU A 124 8.31 7.39 -1.30
N GLY A 125 7.87 6.70 -0.24
CA GLY A 125 7.79 7.26 1.11
C GLY A 125 9.15 7.72 1.63
N SER A 126 10.20 6.94 1.38
CA SER A 126 11.58 7.35 1.70
C SER A 126 12.01 8.59 0.94
N ARG A 127 11.64 8.74 -0.34
CA ARG A 127 12.01 9.92 -1.14
C ARG A 127 11.26 11.17 -0.73
N PHE A 128 9.97 11.07 -0.41
CA PHE A 128 9.24 12.19 0.19
C PHE A 128 9.82 12.59 1.55
N LYS A 129 10.23 11.63 2.39
CA LYS A 129 10.94 11.92 3.65
C LYS A 129 12.23 12.71 3.41
N ASN A 130 13.01 12.35 2.39
CA ASN A 130 14.23 13.07 2.04
C ASN A 130 13.95 14.50 1.55
N ILE A 131 12.89 14.70 0.76
CA ILE A 131 12.44 16.05 0.35
C ILE A 131 12.04 16.87 1.57
N ASN A 132 11.30 16.29 2.52
CA ASN A 132 10.92 16.96 3.77
C ASN A 132 12.15 17.43 4.56
N GLN A 133 13.17 16.60 4.66
CA GLN A 133 14.42 16.95 5.34
C GLN A 133 15.16 18.10 4.63
N LEU A 134 15.21 18.09 3.29
CA LEU A 134 15.77 19.21 2.53
C LEU A 134 14.98 20.50 2.78
N MET A 135 13.65 20.41 2.78
CA MET A 135 12.78 21.57 3.00
C MET A 135 12.91 22.13 4.43
N GLU A 136 12.98 21.26 5.44
CA GLU A 136 13.24 21.67 6.83
C GLU A 136 14.59 22.39 6.97
N THR A 137 15.63 21.84 6.34
CA THR A 137 16.97 22.45 6.33
C THR A 137 16.94 23.82 5.63
N PHE A 138 16.20 23.91 4.53
CA PHE A 138 16.01 25.17 3.79
C PHE A 138 15.32 26.24 4.66
N ILE A 139 14.24 25.89 5.35
CA ILE A 139 13.49 26.81 6.21
C ILE A 139 14.35 27.27 7.39
N LEU A 140 15.05 26.36 8.06
CA LEU A 140 15.94 26.69 9.19
C LEU A 140 17.05 27.66 8.78
N LYS A 141 17.72 27.39 7.65
CA LYS A 141 18.76 28.29 7.11
C LYS A 141 18.19 29.65 6.72
N ASN A 142 16.90 29.73 6.36
CA ASN A 142 16.28 31.02 6.10
C ASN A 142 16.01 31.82 7.39
N SER A 143 15.54 31.16 8.44
CA SER A 143 15.29 31.79 9.74
C SER A 143 16.56 32.31 10.45
N GLN A 144 17.69 31.60 10.36
CA GLN A 144 18.95 32.04 11.00
C GLN A 144 19.55 33.31 10.36
N VAL A 145 19.37 33.50 9.05
CA VAL A 145 19.88 34.69 8.36
C VAL A 145 19.10 35.95 8.78
N GLU A 146 17.83 35.82 9.16
CA GLU A 146 17.05 36.95 9.70
C GLU A 146 17.50 37.36 11.10
N THR A 147 17.99 36.41 11.93
CA THR A 147 18.54 36.70 13.27
C THR A 147 19.97 37.23 13.28
N GLU A 148 20.78 37.00 12.25
CA GLU A 148 22.12 37.63 12.16
C GLU A 148 22.05 39.08 11.65
N ASP A 149 21.01 39.43 10.88
CA ASP A 149 20.77 40.81 10.42
C ASP A 149 19.93 41.64 11.43
N SER A 150 19.42 41.02 12.50
CA SER A 150 18.75 41.69 13.61
C SER A 150 19.43 41.30 14.92
N ASP A 151 20.27 42.18 15.47
CA ASP A 151 20.88 42.03 16.79
C ASP A 151 19.81 41.81 17.87
N THR A 152 19.34 40.58 18.05
CA THR A 152 18.58 40.14 19.23
C THR A 152 18.75 38.63 19.40
N GLU A 153 19.54 38.29 20.40
CA GLU A 153 19.82 36.94 20.87
C GLU A 153 18.53 36.28 21.36
N ILE A 154 18.01 35.29 20.62
CA ILE A 154 17.01 34.35 21.15
C ILE A 154 17.62 32.95 21.11
N ILE A 155 17.91 32.46 22.31
CA ILE A 155 18.36 31.11 22.60
C ILE A 155 17.23 30.14 22.23
N PHE A 156 17.41 29.42 21.12
CA PHE A 156 16.65 28.19 20.85
C PHE A 156 17.60 27.01 20.92
N GLU A 157 17.39 26.17 21.93
CA GLU A 157 18.17 24.98 22.23
C GLU A 157 17.84 23.87 21.19
N PRO A 158 18.80 23.39 20.37
CA PRO A 158 18.54 22.33 19.42
C PRO A 158 18.57 20.97 20.09
N SER A 159 17.56 20.14 19.81
CA SER A 159 17.47 18.76 20.28
C SER A 159 18.71 17.94 19.89
N HIS A 160 19.20 17.18 20.86
CA HIS A 160 20.53 16.57 21.01
C HIS A 160 21.05 15.56 19.95
N ASN A 161 20.50 15.48 18.73
CA ASN A 161 20.91 14.47 17.73
C ASN A 161 21.65 15.03 16.48
N PHE A 162 22.03 16.31 16.46
CA PHE A 162 22.52 16.98 15.25
C PHE A 162 24.04 17.00 15.04
N ARG A 163 24.83 16.29 15.86
CA ARG A 163 26.28 16.49 15.95
C ARG A 163 27.13 15.95 14.79
N ASN A 164 26.57 15.13 13.89
CA ASN A 164 27.38 14.39 12.89
C ASN A 164 27.17 14.80 11.42
N ARG A 165 26.74 16.03 11.10
CA ARG A 165 26.43 16.41 9.70
C ARG A 165 27.10 17.69 9.19
N PHE A 166 28.21 18.11 9.83
CA PHE A 166 28.99 19.29 9.44
C PHE A 166 29.92 19.08 8.23
N GLU A 167 29.82 17.98 7.48
CA GLU A 167 30.60 17.78 6.24
C GLU A 167 30.06 18.55 5.02
N LEU A 168 28.87 19.14 5.10
CA LEU A 168 28.31 19.94 3.99
C LEU A 168 28.91 21.36 3.92
N ASP A 169 29.41 21.89 5.04
CA ASP A 169 30.03 23.21 5.10
C ASP A 169 31.44 23.22 4.50
N ASP A 170 32.16 22.09 4.56
CA ASP A 170 33.49 21.95 3.96
C ASP A 170 33.44 22.03 2.42
N TRP A 171 32.39 21.47 1.80
CA TRP A 171 32.25 21.50 0.34
C TRP A 171 31.99 22.91 -0.23
N LEU A 172 31.29 23.77 0.51
CA LEU A 172 31.01 25.15 0.07
C LEU A 172 32.16 26.12 0.40
N SER A 173 32.89 25.86 1.48
CA SER A 173 34.02 26.68 1.93
C SER A 173 35.25 26.51 1.03
N GLU A 174 35.55 25.29 0.57
CA GLU A 174 36.79 25.00 -0.16
C GLU A 174 36.84 25.64 -1.56
N ARG A 175 35.68 26.03 -2.12
CA ARG A 175 35.60 26.70 -3.44
C ARG A 175 35.65 28.22 -3.38
N THR A 176 35.48 28.83 -2.21
CA THR A 176 35.37 30.30 -2.07
C THR A 176 36.64 31.00 -1.59
N VAL A 177 37.68 30.28 -1.16
CA VAL A 177 38.83 30.91 -0.45
C VAL A 177 40.04 31.26 -1.33
N LYS A 178 40.08 30.96 -2.64
CA LYS A 178 41.29 31.19 -3.45
C LYS A 178 41.38 32.44 -4.32
N VAL A 179 40.43 33.38 -4.26
CA VAL A 179 40.53 34.60 -5.08
C VAL A 179 40.07 35.85 -4.30
N LEU A 180 40.97 36.84 -4.28
CA LEU A 180 40.86 38.22 -3.79
C LEU A 180 41.08 38.47 -2.28
N GLN A 181 42.35 38.57 -1.93
CA GLN A 181 42.82 39.57 -0.98
C GLN A 181 42.87 40.92 -1.73
N VAL A 182 42.12 41.92 -1.26
CA VAL A 182 42.36 43.39 -1.28
C VAL A 182 41.01 44.15 -1.17
N ASN A 183 40.80 44.76 0.00
CA ASN A 183 40.02 45.94 0.39
C ASN A 183 38.80 46.39 -0.46
N SER A 184 37.58 46.21 0.07
CA SER A 184 36.48 47.20 0.07
C SER A 184 35.29 46.67 0.89
N THR A 185 35.00 47.28 2.04
CA THR A 185 34.12 46.74 3.10
C THR A 185 32.62 46.94 2.90
N ASN A 186 32.17 47.71 1.90
CA ASN A 186 30.74 47.96 1.68
C ASN A 186 30.16 47.30 0.41
N ASN A 187 30.97 47.07 -0.63
CA ASN A 187 30.52 46.38 -1.85
C ASN A 187 30.55 44.84 -1.71
N THR A 188 31.39 44.32 -0.82
CA THR A 188 31.48 42.88 -0.52
C THR A 188 30.23 42.35 0.18
N ARG A 189 29.59 43.13 1.06
CA ARG A 189 28.35 42.72 1.76
C ARG A 189 27.17 42.57 0.79
N LYS A 190 26.99 43.53 -0.12
CA LYS A 190 25.95 43.48 -1.17
C LYS A 190 26.18 42.35 -2.18
N LEU A 191 27.43 42.09 -2.57
CA LEU A 191 27.78 41.02 -3.50
C LEU A 191 27.60 39.63 -2.86
N LYS A 192 27.98 39.48 -1.58
CA LYS A 192 27.82 38.23 -0.80
C LYS A 192 26.34 37.93 -0.49
N GLN A 193 25.53 38.96 -0.25
CA GLN A 193 24.09 38.80 -0.03
C GLN A 193 23.35 38.40 -1.33
N ARG A 194 23.78 38.94 -2.49
CA ARG A 194 23.24 38.56 -3.80
C ARG A 194 23.61 37.12 -4.19
N SER A 195 24.85 36.68 -3.95
CA SER A 195 25.24 35.29 -4.20
C SER A 195 24.53 34.29 -3.29
N LEU A 196 24.29 34.66 -2.01
CA LEU A 196 23.58 33.81 -1.05
C LEU A 196 22.08 33.67 -1.37
N SER A 197 21.46 34.75 -1.88
CA SER A 197 20.09 34.74 -2.42
C SER A 197 19.96 33.77 -3.61
N ASP A 198 20.88 33.87 -4.57
CA ASP A 198 20.88 33.02 -5.77
C ASP A 198 21.09 31.53 -5.41
N ASP A 199 21.92 31.23 -4.41
CA ASP A 199 22.11 29.85 -3.92
C ASP A 199 20.84 29.27 -3.27
N LYS A 200 20.11 30.08 -2.49
CA LYS A 200 18.83 29.68 -1.88
C LYS A 200 17.77 29.39 -2.93
N ILE A 201 17.62 30.28 -3.91
CA ILE A 201 16.69 30.11 -5.03
C ILE A 201 17.02 28.83 -5.82
N ARG A 202 18.29 28.62 -6.15
CA ARG A 202 18.74 27.41 -6.86
C ARG A 202 18.47 26.13 -6.06
N LEU A 203 18.66 26.14 -4.74
CA LEU A 203 18.35 24.99 -3.90
C LEU A 203 16.86 24.67 -3.92
N LEU A 204 15.99 25.68 -3.74
CA LEU A 204 14.54 25.49 -3.76
C LEU A 204 14.04 24.98 -5.12
N GLN A 205 14.57 25.52 -6.22
CA GLN A 205 14.28 25.05 -7.58
C GLN A 205 14.63 23.56 -7.76
N ARG A 206 15.77 23.12 -7.22
CA ARG A 206 16.16 21.70 -7.27
C ARG A 206 15.27 20.82 -6.38
N ILE A 207 14.86 21.30 -5.21
CA ILE A 207 13.91 20.59 -4.33
C ILE A 207 12.57 20.40 -5.07
N ARG A 208 12.05 21.48 -5.68
CA ARG A 208 10.81 21.45 -6.48
C ARG A 208 10.91 20.46 -7.63
N PHE A 209 12.04 20.46 -8.35
CA PHE A 209 12.30 19.53 -9.44
C PHE A 209 12.34 18.07 -8.95
N ALA A 210 13.04 17.78 -7.85
CA ALA A 210 13.07 16.46 -7.26
C ALA A 210 11.66 16.00 -6.83
N HIS A 211 10.87 16.88 -6.20
CA HIS A 211 9.48 16.61 -5.85
C HIS A 211 8.63 16.28 -7.08
N LEU A 212 8.77 17.04 -8.17
CA LEU A 212 8.04 16.78 -9.41
C LEU A 212 8.34 15.37 -9.95
N GLN A 213 9.61 14.98 -9.96
CA GLN A 213 10.02 13.66 -10.46
C GLN A 213 9.48 12.52 -9.57
N VAL A 214 9.53 12.68 -8.24
CA VAL A 214 8.95 11.71 -7.30
C VAL A 214 7.43 11.59 -7.49
N CYS A 215 6.72 12.71 -7.70
CA CYS A 215 5.29 12.69 -8.03
C CYS A 215 5.01 11.97 -9.35
N ASN A 216 5.83 12.20 -10.38
CA ASN A 216 5.68 11.51 -11.67
C ASN A 216 5.90 10.01 -11.54
N ILE A 217 6.88 9.57 -10.75
CA ILE A 217 7.09 8.15 -10.44
C ILE A 217 5.88 7.60 -9.68
N SER A 218 5.35 8.31 -8.69
CA SER A 218 4.15 7.90 -7.96
C SER A 218 2.94 7.67 -8.88
N LYS A 219 2.71 8.56 -9.85
CA LYS A 219 1.66 8.36 -10.87
C LYS A 219 1.90 7.12 -11.69
N MET A 220 3.14 6.87 -12.09
CA MET A 220 3.49 5.72 -12.91
C MET A 220 3.36 4.39 -12.16
N VAL A 221 3.76 4.35 -10.88
CA VAL A 221 3.51 3.22 -9.97
C VAL A 221 2.02 2.93 -9.88
N ASN A 222 1.19 3.96 -9.67
CA ASN A 222 -0.25 3.79 -9.66
C ASN A 222 -0.75 3.25 -11.01
N GLN A 223 -0.36 3.82 -12.15
CA GLN A 223 -0.81 3.34 -13.46
C GLN A 223 -0.47 1.88 -13.73
N ILE A 224 0.71 1.42 -13.31
CA ILE A 224 1.17 0.04 -13.51
C ILE A 224 0.36 -0.94 -12.65
N PHE A 225 0.23 -0.64 -11.35
CA PHE A 225 -0.25 -1.61 -10.37
C PHE A 225 -1.72 -1.45 -9.96
N ASN A 226 -2.34 -0.29 -10.20
CA ASN A 226 -3.69 0.05 -9.73
C ASN A 226 -4.72 -1.05 -10.04
N THR A 227 -4.80 -1.48 -11.29
CA THR A 227 -5.75 -2.52 -11.72
C THR A 227 -5.42 -3.88 -11.09
N GLN A 228 -4.14 -4.23 -10.97
CA GLN A 228 -3.74 -5.51 -10.39
C GLN A 228 -4.05 -5.58 -8.89
N ILE A 229 -3.76 -4.49 -8.14
CA ILE A 229 -4.06 -4.39 -6.71
C ILE A 229 -5.57 -4.38 -6.47
N LEU A 230 -6.35 -3.75 -7.34
CA LEU A 230 -7.81 -3.76 -7.26
C LEU A 230 -8.37 -5.18 -7.45
N ILE A 231 -7.92 -5.90 -8.49
CA ILE A 231 -8.34 -7.30 -8.74
C ILE A 231 -7.91 -8.17 -7.55
N TYR A 232 -6.66 -8.06 -7.11
CA TYR A 232 -6.14 -8.81 -5.96
C TYR A 232 -6.99 -8.60 -4.71
N THR A 233 -7.23 -7.33 -4.34
CA THR A 233 -8.02 -6.99 -3.16
C THR A 233 -9.43 -7.54 -3.28
N THR A 234 -10.08 -7.36 -4.44
CA THR A 234 -11.46 -7.85 -4.68
C THR A 234 -11.55 -9.37 -4.54
N VAL A 235 -10.64 -10.12 -5.16
CA VAL A 235 -10.61 -11.59 -5.10
C VAL A 235 -10.39 -12.07 -3.67
N ILE A 236 -9.46 -11.46 -2.93
CA ILE A 236 -9.21 -11.83 -1.53
C ILE A 236 -10.42 -11.51 -0.64
N LEU A 237 -11.13 -10.39 -0.84
CA LEU A 237 -12.32 -10.05 -0.04
C LEU A 237 -13.48 -11.00 -0.31
N LEU A 238 -13.73 -11.34 -1.58
CA LEU A 238 -14.72 -12.34 -1.95
C LEU A 238 -14.36 -13.69 -1.31
N ASN A 239 -13.09 -14.08 -1.41
CA ASN A 239 -12.62 -15.32 -0.81
C ASN A 239 -12.79 -15.35 0.71
N CYS A 240 -12.42 -14.26 1.41
CA CYS A 240 -12.62 -14.15 2.85
C CYS A 240 -14.09 -14.26 3.23
N SER A 241 -14.99 -13.59 2.49
CA SER A 241 -16.43 -13.61 2.75
C SER A 241 -17.00 -15.02 2.61
N ILE A 242 -16.63 -15.73 1.53
CA ILE A 242 -17.07 -17.11 1.29
C ILE A 242 -16.49 -18.05 2.35
N SER A 243 -15.21 -17.89 2.71
CA SER A 243 -14.54 -18.71 3.73
C SER A 243 -15.17 -18.58 5.12
N VAL A 244 -15.52 -17.36 5.53
CA VAL A 244 -16.19 -17.12 6.83
C VAL A 244 -17.63 -17.66 6.81
N TYR A 245 -18.35 -17.49 5.70
CA TYR A 245 -19.68 -18.10 5.54
C TYR A 245 -19.62 -19.63 5.60
N PHE A 246 -18.62 -20.23 4.96
CA PHE A 246 -18.42 -21.67 4.99
C PHE A 246 -18.15 -22.19 6.42
N LEU A 247 -17.29 -21.50 7.17
CA LEU A 247 -17.09 -21.80 8.60
C LEU A 247 -18.41 -21.74 9.39
N TYR A 248 -19.20 -20.68 9.19
CA TYR A 248 -20.50 -20.55 9.85
C TYR A 248 -21.43 -21.74 9.53
N MET A 249 -21.50 -22.15 8.27
CA MET A 249 -22.33 -23.30 7.85
C MET A 249 -21.87 -24.60 8.49
N GLN A 250 -20.56 -24.85 8.54
CA GLN A 250 -19.99 -26.05 9.16
C GLN A 250 -20.28 -26.13 10.66
N PHE A 251 -20.19 -25.01 11.38
CA PHE A 251 -20.52 -24.96 12.81
C PHE A 251 -22.02 -25.09 13.06
N SER A 252 -22.85 -24.48 12.21
CA SER A 252 -24.31 -24.46 12.40
C SER A 252 -24.98 -25.77 12.00
N ARG A 253 -24.37 -26.52 11.07
CA ARG A 253 -24.83 -27.82 10.59
C ARG A 253 -23.65 -28.78 10.58
N PRO A 254 -23.35 -29.45 11.70
CA PRO A 254 -22.37 -30.51 11.71
C PRO A 254 -22.93 -31.67 10.86
N SER A 255 -22.65 -31.66 9.57
CA SER A 255 -22.94 -32.77 8.68
C SER A 255 -21.89 -33.86 8.87
N ASN A 256 -22.28 -35.12 8.75
CA ASN A 256 -21.38 -36.28 8.74
C ASN A 256 -20.42 -36.32 7.53
N SER A 257 -20.31 -35.24 6.75
CA SER A 257 -19.38 -35.16 5.62
C SER A 257 -17.94 -35.13 6.12
N ILE A 258 -17.16 -36.09 5.64
CA ILE A 258 -15.75 -36.37 5.98
C ILE A 258 -14.79 -35.30 5.42
N ILE A 259 -15.21 -34.04 5.28
CA ILE A 259 -14.25 -32.97 5.02
C ILE A 259 -13.48 -32.78 6.33
N SER A 260 -12.17 -33.09 6.33
CA SER A 260 -11.33 -32.96 7.52
C SER A 260 -11.43 -31.55 8.07
N ILE A 261 -11.67 -31.39 9.37
CA ILE A 261 -11.52 -30.11 10.07
C ILE A 261 -10.15 -29.48 9.74
N GLU A 262 -9.12 -30.30 9.54
CA GLU A 262 -7.77 -29.86 9.15
C GLU A 262 -7.74 -29.14 7.78
N LEU A 263 -8.50 -29.63 6.80
CA LEU A 263 -8.60 -29.03 5.46
C LEU A 263 -9.24 -27.63 5.54
N ILE A 264 -10.32 -27.54 6.31
CA ILE A 264 -11.05 -26.29 6.53
C ILE A 264 -10.16 -25.28 7.25
N MET A 265 -9.47 -25.71 8.31
CA MET A 265 -8.56 -24.85 9.08
C MET A 265 -7.40 -24.34 8.23
N MET A 266 -6.78 -25.19 7.41
CA MET A 266 -5.71 -24.77 6.50
C MET A 266 -6.22 -23.75 5.47
N TYR A 267 -7.40 -24.00 4.89
CA TYR A 267 -8.00 -23.10 3.93
C TYR A 267 -8.31 -21.71 4.51
N VAL A 268 -8.90 -21.68 5.71
CA VAL A 268 -9.19 -20.45 6.45
C VAL A 268 -7.90 -19.74 6.81
N LEU A 269 -6.90 -20.46 7.31
CA LEU A 269 -5.60 -19.90 7.67
C LEU A 269 -4.94 -19.22 6.46
N ASN A 270 -4.92 -19.88 5.29
CA ASN A 270 -4.38 -19.29 4.06
C ASN A 270 -5.11 -18.00 3.68
N ASN A 271 -6.44 -17.96 3.80
CA ASN A 271 -7.24 -16.76 3.52
C ASN A 271 -6.98 -15.63 4.50
N VAL A 272 -6.91 -15.91 5.81
CA VAL A 272 -6.60 -14.92 6.84
C VAL A 272 -5.20 -14.34 6.62
N LEU A 273 -4.23 -15.20 6.33
CA LEU A 273 -2.86 -14.82 6.03
C LEU A 273 -2.75 -14.00 4.74
N ALA A 274 -3.54 -14.30 3.72
CA ALA A 274 -3.62 -13.49 2.50
C ALA A 274 -4.27 -12.12 2.77
N ALA A 275 -5.35 -12.09 3.55
CA ALA A 275 -6.04 -10.87 3.93
C ALA A 275 -5.17 -9.93 4.78
N LEU A 276 -4.33 -10.47 5.67
CA LEU A 276 -3.41 -9.71 6.52
C LEU A 276 -2.37 -8.91 5.72
N LYS A 277 -2.07 -9.31 4.47
CA LYS A 277 -1.13 -8.58 3.61
C LYS A 277 -1.69 -7.21 3.16
N ILE A 278 -3.02 -7.09 3.03
CA ILE A 278 -3.70 -5.85 2.61
C ILE A 278 -3.48 -4.70 3.64
N PRO A 279 -3.77 -4.86 4.95
CA PRO A 279 -3.53 -3.81 5.92
C PRO A 279 -2.04 -3.50 6.11
N LEU A 280 -1.15 -4.49 6.00
CA LEU A 280 0.31 -4.25 6.03
C LEU A 280 0.75 -3.31 4.90
N MET A 281 0.26 -3.53 3.68
CA MET A 281 0.56 -2.64 2.56
C MET A 281 -0.12 -1.27 2.71
N SER A 282 -1.33 -1.25 3.25
CA SER A 282 -2.07 -0.01 3.51
C SER A 282 -1.33 0.89 4.51
N TYR A 283 -0.61 0.31 5.48
CA TYR A 283 0.25 1.04 6.39
C TYR A 283 1.37 1.78 5.66
N ASP A 284 2.07 1.10 4.74
CA ASP A 284 3.15 1.70 3.95
C ASP A 284 2.62 2.82 3.02
N CYS A 285 1.45 2.59 2.38
CA CYS A 285 0.77 3.61 1.59
C CYS A 285 0.39 4.86 2.41
N GLU A 286 -0.17 4.67 3.61
CA GLU A 286 -0.54 5.78 4.49
C GLU A 286 0.70 6.54 4.97
N ASN A 287 1.77 5.83 5.33
CA ASN A 287 3.01 6.48 5.74
C ASN A 287 3.61 7.32 4.60
N THR A 288 3.64 6.79 3.37
CA THR A 288 4.05 7.54 2.17
C THR A 288 3.16 8.76 1.94
N MET A 289 1.85 8.61 2.13
CA MET A 289 0.90 9.72 2.03
C MET A 289 1.18 10.84 3.03
N ARG A 290 1.42 10.46 4.28
CA ARG A 290 1.74 11.38 5.37
C ARG A 290 3.03 12.14 5.08
N GLN A 291 4.05 11.47 4.54
CA GLN A 291 5.28 12.13 4.12
C GLN A 291 5.03 13.13 2.98
N ALA A 292 4.25 12.76 1.96
CA ALA A 292 3.91 13.67 0.87
C ALA A 292 3.13 14.90 1.37
N ASN A 293 2.16 14.71 2.27
CA ASN A 293 1.39 15.81 2.87
C ASN A 293 2.25 16.70 3.80
N LYS A 294 3.25 16.14 4.46
CA LYS A 294 4.19 16.91 5.27
C LYS A 294 4.99 17.91 4.42
N THR A 295 5.35 17.55 3.18
CA THR A 295 6.00 18.48 2.23
C THR A 295 5.17 19.75 2.03
N ILE A 296 3.85 19.59 1.94
CA ILE A 296 2.89 20.67 1.73
C ILE A 296 2.84 21.57 2.96
N GLY A 297 2.75 20.97 4.14
CA GLY A 297 2.80 21.71 5.40
C GLY A 297 4.09 22.51 5.56
N LEU A 298 5.24 21.93 5.20
CA LEU A 298 6.53 22.62 5.21
C LEU A 298 6.60 23.76 4.19
N LEU A 299 6.05 23.56 2.99
CA LEU A 299 5.99 24.62 1.99
C LEU A 299 5.16 25.82 2.46
N HIS A 300 4.01 25.58 3.09
CA HIS A 300 3.19 26.66 3.66
C HIS A 300 3.82 27.34 4.88
N ALA A 301 4.69 26.63 5.61
CA ALA A 301 5.45 27.21 6.72
C ALA A 301 6.68 28.02 6.27
N CYS A 302 7.00 28.01 4.98
CA CYS A 302 8.16 28.73 4.47
C CYS A 302 7.92 30.26 4.58
N PRO A 303 8.81 31.01 5.24
CA PRO A 303 8.61 32.45 5.43
C PRO A 303 8.68 33.17 4.09
N VAL A 304 7.62 33.91 3.77
CA VAL A 304 7.53 34.77 2.60
C VAL A 304 7.96 36.17 3.04
N ASP A 305 9.28 36.43 3.08
CA ASP A 305 9.76 37.80 3.34
C ASP A 305 9.66 38.64 2.05
N GLY A 306 9.03 39.81 2.15
CA GLY A 306 8.77 40.72 1.03
C GLY A 306 10.04 41.31 0.39
N ARG A 307 11.22 41.04 0.96
CA ARG A 307 12.53 41.47 0.42
C ARG A 307 13.01 40.68 -0.79
N ASN A 308 12.61 39.41 -0.96
CA ASN A 308 13.06 38.56 -2.07
C ASN A 308 11.87 38.11 -2.94
N ALA A 309 11.47 38.99 -3.87
CA ALA A 309 10.35 38.72 -4.79
C ALA A 309 10.55 37.43 -5.62
N GLU A 310 11.79 37.14 -6.04
CA GLU A 310 12.12 35.92 -6.80
C GLU A 310 11.94 34.64 -5.97
N LEU A 311 12.33 34.67 -4.69
CA LEU A 311 12.12 33.54 -3.79
C LEU A 311 10.63 33.30 -3.52
N THR A 312 9.88 34.38 -3.35
CA THR A 312 8.42 34.34 -3.18
C THR A 312 7.75 33.73 -4.41
N ASP A 313 8.17 34.12 -5.61
CA ASP A 313 7.67 33.55 -6.86
C ASP A 313 7.96 32.05 -6.95
N GLU A 314 9.16 31.60 -6.58
CA GLU A 314 9.49 30.17 -6.58
C GLU A 314 8.67 29.35 -5.58
N ILE A 315 8.42 29.87 -4.37
CA ILE A 315 7.53 29.23 -3.38
C ILE A 315 6.10 29.13 -3.92
N LEU A 316 5.63 30.18 -4.60
CA LEU A 316 4.30 30.22 -5.20
C LEU A 316 4.18 29.23 -6.35
N GLN A 317 5.19 29.17 -7.24
CA GLN A 317 5.27 28.17 -8.31
C GLN A 317 5.27 26.74 -7.75
N PHE A 318 6.03 26.48 -6.69
CA PHE A 318 6.01 25.18 -6.03
C PHE A 318 4.62 24.88 -5.42
N SER A 319 3.97 25.86 -4.82
CA SER A 319 2.63 25.72 -4.25
C SER A 319 1.58 25.38 -5.33
N TRP A 320 1.66 26.03 -6.49
CA TRP A 320 0.83 25.71 -7.64
C TRP A 320 1.09 24.31 -8.18
N GLN A 321 2.36 23.87 -8.25
CA GLN A 321 2.71 22.52 -8.67
C GLN A 321 2.09 21.46 -7.74
N ILE A 322 2.19 21.66 -6.43
CA ILE A 322 1.59 20.75 -5.44
C ILE A 322 0.07 20.75 -5.60
N SER A 323 -0.55 21.92 -5.68
CA SER A 323 -2.00 22.06 -5.85
C SER A 323 -2.49 21.35 -7.12
N TYR A 324 -1.78 21.51 -8.24
CA TYR A 324 -2.12 20.87 -9.50
C TYR A 324 -1.99 19.34 -9.43
N THR A 325 -0.92 18.83 -8.80
CA THR A 325 -0.73 17.39 -8.62
C THR A 325 -1.79 16.76 -7.69
N GLN A 326 -2.25 17.48 -6.67
CA GLN A 326 -3.39 17.06 -5.84
C GLN A 326 -4.74 17.12 -6.60
N LEU A 327 -4.93 18.13 -7.45
CA LEU A 327 -6.13 18.23 -8.27
C LEU A 327 -6.22 17.11 -9.31
N GLU A 328 -5.09 16.68 -9.87
CA GLU A 328 -5.02 15.53 -10.77
C GLU A 328 -5.30 14.21 -10.03
N ARG A 329 -4.88 14.11 -8.76
CA ARG A 329 -5.23 13.00 -7.88
C ARG A 329 -6.74 12.91 -7.62
N THR A 330 -7.42 14.05 -7.49
CA THR A 330 -8.89 14.07 -7.28
C THR A 330 -9.69 13.83 -8.56
N LYS A 331 -9.16 14.20 -9.73
CA LYS A 331 -9.77 13.92 -11.03
C LYS A 331 -9.59 12.48 -11.51
N SER A 332 -8.55 11.81 -11.05
CA SER A 332 -8.23 10.47 -11.52
C SER A 332 -8.77 9.40 -10.56
N VAL A 333 -9.60 8.50 -11.08
CA VAL A 333 -10.21 7.38 -10.33
C VAL A 333 -9.15 6.28 -10.09
N HIS A 334 -8.07 6.61 -9.40
CA HIS A 334 -7.07 5.64 -8.99
C HIS A 334 -7.48 5.04 -7.65
N TYR A 335 -7.44 3.72 -7.55
CA TYR A 335 -7.65 2.98 -6.31
C TYR A 335 -6.47 3.26 -5.38
N ILE A 336 -6.74 3.97 -4.29
CA ILE A 336 -5.76 4.29 -3.26
C ILE A 336 -5.93 3.28 -2.15
N LEU A 337 -4.92 2.45 -1.91
CA LEU A 337 -4.90 1.58 -0.76
C LEU A 337 -4.52 2.44 0.48
N ASN A 338 -5.49 2.75 1.33
CA ASN A 338 -5.28 3.48 2.60
C ASN A 338 -6.08 2.83 3.73
N TYR A 339 -5.99 3.36 4.95
CA TYR A 339 -6.80 2.84 6.06
C TYR A 339 -8.31 2.93 5.83
N GLY A 340 -8.75 3.93 5.06
CA GLY A 340 -10.13 4.01 4.57
C GLY A 340 -10.51 2.78 3.75
N SER A 341 -9.67 2.39 2.80
CA SER A 341 -9.86 1.19 1.96
C SER A 341 -9.87 -0.08 2.80
N VAL A 342 -9.01 -0.23 3.81
CA VAL A 342 -9.07 -1.36 4.77
C VAL A 342 -10.40 -1.38 5.52
N ARG A 343 -10.89 -0.22 5.98
CA ARG A 343 -12.19 -0.12 6.65
C ARG A 343 -13.34 -0.49 5.72
N TYR A 344 -13.31 -0.05 4.46
CA TYR A 344 -14.28 -0.45 3.44
C TYR A 344 -14.23 -1.95 3.18
N CYS A 345 -13.03 -2.54 3.12
CA CYS A 345 -12.83 -3.99 2.98
C CYS A 345 -13.51 -4.77 4.12
N LEU A 346 -13.28 -4.36 5.37
CA LEU A 346 -13.90 -4.99 6.55
C LEU A 346 -15.43 -4.85 6.52
N ASN A 347 -15.93 -3.65 6.23
CA ASN A 347 -17.37 -3.39 6.13
C ASN A 347 -18.02 -4.23 5.02
N PHE A 348 -17.35 -4.41 3.88
CA PHE A 348 -17.81 -5.25 2.78
C PHE A 348 -17.98 -6.70 3.22
N VAL A 349 -16.93 -7.27 3.84
CA VAL A 349 -16.96 -8.66 4.34
C VAL A 349 -18.08 -8.86 5.35
N ILE A 350 -18.21 -7.94 6.33
CA ILE A 350 -19.26 -8.02 7.36
C ILE A 350 -20.66 -7.92 6.73
N SER A 351 -20.89 -6.93 5.85
CA SER A 351 -22.20 -6.71 5.24
C SER A 351 -22.63 -7.91 4.39
N TYR A 352 -21.71 -8.43 3.57
CA TYR A 352 -22.00 -9.59 2.75
C TYR A 352 -22.22 -10.86 3.59
N LEU A 353 -21.44 -11.03 4.66
CA LEU A 353 -21.63 -12.14 5.59
C LEU A 353 -23.02 -12.10 6.24
N VAL A 354 -23.48 -10.93 6.71
CA VAL A 354 -24.81 -10.77 7.30
C VAL A 354 -25.90 -11.14 6.29
N ILE A 355 -25.79 -10.67 5.04
CA ILE A 355 -26.72 -10.99 3.96
C ILE A 355 -26.76 -12.51 3.70
N MET A 356 -25.59 -13.15 3.58
CA MET A 356 -25.48 -14.59 3.34
C MET A 356 -26.08 -15.41 4.49
N ILE A 357 -25.85 -15.01 5.75
CA ILE A 357 -26.42 -15.65 6.93
C ILE A 357 -27.96 -15.50 6.92
N GLN A 358 -28.48 -14.29 6.71
CA GLN A 358 -29.92 -14.03 6.65
C GLN A 358 -30.60 -14.85 5.54
N TRP A 359 -29.99 -14.88 4.36
CA TRP A 359 -30.47 -15.67 3.23
C TRP A 359 -30.48 -17.16 3.55
N SER A 360 -29.40 -17.66 4.17
CA SER A 360 -29.32 -19.06 4.58
C SER A 360 -30.47 -19.41 5.52
N GLN A 361 -30.68 -18.67 6.60
CA GLN A 361 -31.75 -18.90 7.58
C GLN A 361 -33.15 -18.87 6.95
N HIS A 362 -33.39 -17.94 6.03
CA HIS A 362 -34.65 -17.86 5.30
C HIS A 362 -34.91 -19.12 4.45
N LEU A 363 -33.88 -19.64 3.76
CA LEU A 363 -33.99 -20.90 3.01
C LEU A 363 -34.32 -22.08 3.94
N ILE A 364 -33.64 -22.17 5.10
CA ILE A 364 -33.91 -23.22 6.09
C ILE A 364 -35.37 -23.20 6.55
N LYS A 365 -35.89 -22.00 6.86
CA LYS A 365 -37.28 -21.83 7.31
C LYS A 365 -38.25 -22.27 6.22
N LYS A 366 -38.00 -21.89 4.96
CA LYS A 366 -38.85 -22.27 3.82
C LYS A 366 -38.89 -23.78 3.60
N ASP A 367 -37.73 -24.46 3.67
CA ASP A 367 -37.65 -25.92 3.54
C ASP A 367 -38.41 -26.63 4.66
N SER A 368 -38.29 -26.15 5.91
CA SER A 368 -39.05 -26.73 7.04
C SER A 368 -40.56 -26.64 6.84
N ILE A 369 -41.08 -25.50 6.35
CA ILE A 369 -42.51 -25.30 6.07
C ILE A 369 -42.99 -26.22 4.94
N ILE A 370 -42.20 -26.39 3.88
CA ILE A 370 -42.53 -27.28 2.76
C ILE A 370 -42.58 -28.75 3.21
N ILE A 371 -41.66 -29.16 4.08
CA ILE A 371 -41.65 -30.52 4.65
C ILE A 371 -42.88 -30.72 5.53
N THR A 372 -43.18 -29.80 6.46
CA THR A 372 -44.38 -29.89 7.32
C THR A 372 -45.65 -29.99 6.48
N ASN A 373 -45.82 -29.15 5.45
CA ASN A 373 -46.99 -29.19 4.59
C ASN A 373 -47.14 -30.55 3.89
N LYS A 374 -46.06 -31.11 3.32
CA LYS A 374 -46.07 -32.43 2.69
C LYS A 374 -46.43 -33.55 3.68
N THR A 375 -45.91 -33.50 4.90
CA THR A 375 -46.23 -34.50 5.94
C THR A 375 -47.70 -34.43 6.34
N THR A 376 -48.25 -33.23 6.53
CA THR A 376 -49.69 -33.07 6.78
C THR A 376 -50.55 -33.53 5.60
N THR A 377 -50.15 -33.27 4.35
CA THR A 377 -50.93 -33.74 3.18
C THR A 377 -50.93 -35.27 3.10
N PHE A 378 -49.78 -35.90 3.39
CA PHE A 378 -49.67 -37.36 3.43
C PHE A 378 -50.49 -37.98 4.58
N GLN A 379 -50.47 -37.38 5.78
CA GLN A 379 -51.29 -37.83 6.90
C GLN A 379 -52.80 -37.71 6.60
N THR A 380 -53.24 -36.58 6.02
CA THR A 380 -54.65 -36.41 5.62
C THR A 380 -55.07 -37.39 4.51
N LEU A 381 -54.17 -37.74 3.59
CA LEU A 381 -54.44 -38.75 2.56
C LEU A 381 -54.55 -40.16 3.16
N GLN A 382 -53.76 -40.48 4.17
CA GLN A 382 -53.73 -41.77 4.86
C GLN A 382 -54.92 -41.95 5.82
N GLU A 383 -55.37 -40.90 6.51
CA GLU A 383 -56.62 -40.91 7.28
C GLU A 383 -57.85 -41.10 6.37
N ASN A 384 -57.88 -40.46 5.19
CA ASN A 384 -59.00 -40.62 4.27
C ASN A 384 -59.07 -42.00 3.60
N THR A 385 -57.94 -42.72 3.46
CA THR A 385 -57.96 -44.11 2.95
C THR A 385 -58.33 -45.14 4.01
N SER A 386 -58.17 -44.83 5.30
CA SER A 386 -58.52 -45.74 6.41
C SER A 386 -59.99 -45.66 6.84
N ILE A 387 -60.75 -44.69 6.32
CA ILE A 387 -62.21 -44.53 6.54
C ILE A 387 -63.05 -45.24 5.45
N VAL A 388 -62.42 -45.84 4.42
CA VAL A 388 -63.10 -46.47 3.25
C VAL A 388 -62.97 -48.00 3.24
N ILE A 389 -62.75 -48.63 4.39
CA ILE A 389 -62.90 -50.09 4.59
C ILE A 389 -63.96 -50.28 5.66
#